data_AF-A0A0G0IGH0-F1
#
_entry.id   AF-A0A0G0IGH0-F1
#
_cell.length_a   1.000
_cell.length_b   1.000
_cell.length_c   1.000
_cell.angle_alpha   90.00
_cell.angle_beta   90.00
_cell.angle_gamma   90.00
#
_symmetry.space_group_name_H-M   'P 1'
#
loop_
_entity.id
_entity.type
_entity.pdbx_description
1 polymer ?
#
loop_
_entity_poly.entity_id
_entity_poly.type
_entity_poly.pdbx_seq_one_letter_code
_entity_poly.pdbx_strand_id
1 'polypeptide(L)'
;MKEAAIMDELAHIPAGYGYVKYFDFRLNPEHPPLVKALAAFPLLFQDLKFPTDKSAWQSEINGQWAAGAQFLYESGNDADKIIRWSRVGPMILTLILIIFIYFWSKELIGRWWAYLPTFMFAISPAVLAHGHYVTTDLAAALGIFIATYYFVKLLIEPSQKHLIFAGLAFGLAQLMKFSAVLLIPFFLFLIVVLYIWKIHNEWADTAFWARPKKFFIRALRYLKNIALVFIIGYALVYAVYFIFTINYPIEKQYSDTKFILGSFAGEPDLKLETCKISSNIPVARRVRCLAEVNIWMSGNKIFRPMAEYMLGVLMVMQRSSGGNTGYFLGEVSAAGWWYYFPTVFALKEALPSLILIFTGLVLTLWHIGKRIISRGSKLTMLFDYIGTHFPEFSMISFVIFYWIYSIKSPLNIGFRHILPTVPFIYILTASAIKKWFNYDIVFEGKNILREFFNMTGKIMKMSAGGLMLTLLLIWYLLETLTVSPHFLSYFNQLGGGLWGGYKYVTDSNYDWGQDLKYLENFVNENKIQRIAVDYFGGGSARYYFGQKAEYWGSSRGNPSDYGINWIAISVNSLQGATGKLHEGQLRDPKDEYRWLQKIKNIHNPDAKAGTSIFIYKLK
;
A
#
# COMPACT_ATOMS: atom_id res chain seq x y z
N MET A 1 -15.10 -1.84 19.22
CA MET A 1 -13.79 -1.94 18.54
C MET A 1 -12.71 -1.88 19.60
N LYS A 2 -11.81 -2.87 19.63
CA LYS A 2 -10.81 -3.03 20.70
C LYS A 2 -9.50 -2.27 20.46
N GLU A 3 -9.29 -1.79 19.24
CA GLU A 3 -8.07 -1.05 18.86
C GLU A 3 -8.26 0.47 18.98
N ALA A 4 -7.17 1.19 19.27
CA ALA A 4 -7.09 2.64 19.17
C ALA A 4 -6.81 3.09 17.72
N ALA A 5 -6.81 4.42 17.51
CA ALA A 5 -6.36 4.99 16.24
C ALA A 5 -4.87 4.72 16.01
N ILE A 6 -4.54 4.30 14.79
CA ILE A 6 -3.15 4.30 14.33
C ILE A 6 -2.70 5.70 13.94
N MET A 7 -1.39 5.89 13.75
CA MET A 7 -0.83 7.20 13.39
C MET A 7 -1.54 7.83 12.18
N ASP A 8 -1.64 7.13 11.05
CA ASP A 8 -2.28 7.67 9.84
C ASP A 8 -3.76 8.09 10.06
N GLU A 9 -4.51 7.41 10.93
CA GLU A 9 -5.91 7.74 11.22
C GLU A 9 -6.06 9.08 11.94
N LEU A 10 -5.08 9.44 12.78
CA LEU A 10 -5.03 10.73 13.46
C LEU A 10 -5.00 11.89 12.46
N ALA A 11 -4.31 11.74 11.33
CA ALA A 11 -4.24 12.74 10.28
C ALA A 11 -5.37 12.62 9.24
N HIS A 12 -5.68 11.40 8.79
CA HIS A 12 -6.58 11.17 7.65
C HIS A 12 -8.05 11.42 7.96
N ILE A 13 -8.51 11.04 9.15
CA ILE A 13 -9.92 11.22 9.56
C ILE A 13 -10.32 12.70 9.61
N PRO A 14 -9.62 13.58 10.37
CA PRO A 14 -9.97 15.00 10.42
C PRO A 14 -9.78 15.69 9.06
N ALA A 15 -8.76 15.32 8.30
CA ALA A 15 -8.54 15.87 6.97
C ALA A 15 -9.71 15.51 6.04
N GLY A 16 -10.13 14.25 6.02
CA GLY A 16 -11.31 13.80 5.29
C GLY A 16 -12.57 14.58 5.65
N TYR A 17 -12.79 14.82 6.96
CA TYR A 17 -13.93 15.61 7.43
C TYR A 17 -13.86 17.06 6.95
N GLY A 18 -12.67 17.67 6.96
CA GLY A 18 -12.38 18.95 6.32
C GLY A 18 -12.86 19.01 4.87
N TYR A 19 -12.56 17.97 4.10
CA TYR A 19 -12.89 17.92 2.67
C TYR A 19 -14.40 17.84 2.43
N VAL A 20 -15.08 16.93 3.13
CA VAL A 20 -16.50 16.63 2.86
C VAL A 20 -17.46 17.60 3.54
N LYS A 21 -17.07 18.21 4.67
CA LYS A 21 -17.90 19.16 5.41
C LYS A 21 -17.64 20.61 4.99
N TYR A 22 -16.36 20.97 4.82
CA TYR A 22 -15.95 22.35 4.60
C TYR A 22 -15.48 22.62 3.17
N PHE A 23 -15.35 21.61 2.31
CA PHE A 23 -14.82 21.77 0.95
C PHE A 23 -13.45 22.46 0.93
N ASP A 24 -12.59 22.05 1.88
CA ASP A 24 -11.28 22.65 2.11
C ASP A 24 -10.21 21.58 2.32
N PHE A 25 -9.28 21.48 1.36
CA PHE A 25 -8.25 20.44 1.27
C PHE A 25 -6.94 20.75 2.03
N ARG A 26 -6.88 21.81 2.85
CA ARG A 26 -5.61 22.28 3.46
C ARG A 26 -4.86 21.29 4.35
N LEU A 27 -5.53 20.28 4.90
CA LEU A 27 -4.93 19.28 5.79
C LEU A 27 -4.47 18.06 4.99
N ASN A 28 -3.27 17.53 5.28
CA ASN A 28 -2.72 16.30 4.71
C ASN A 28 -2.67 16.26 3.15
N PRO A 29 -1.96 17.19 2.48
CA PRO A 29 -1.77 17.15 1.03
C PRO A 29 -0.88 15.98 0.56
N GLU A 30 -0.23 15.24 1.47
CA GLU A 30 0.60 14.07 1.15
C GLU A 30 -0.16 12.91 0.53
N HIS A 31 -1.49 12.86 0.70
CA HIS A 31 -2.33 11.78 0.20
C HIS A 31 -3.56 12.31 -0.57
N PRO A 32 -4.03 11.59 -1.60
CA PRO A 32 -5.22 12.00 -2.33
C PRO A 32 -6.51 12.02 -1.49
N PRO A 33 -7.56 12.74 -1.92
CA PRO A 33 -8.76 12.97 -1.11
C PRO A 33 -9.65 11.75 -0.94
N LEU A 34 -9.76 10.84 -1.93
CA LEU A 34 -10.94 9.99 -2.04
C LEU A 34 -11.13 9.06 -0.85
N VAL A 35 -10.06 8.43 -0.37
CA VAL A 35 -10.16 7.49 0.77
C VAL A 35 -10.50 8.22 2.06
N LYS A 36 -9.90 9.39 2.28
CA LYS A 36 -10.17 10.26 3.43
C LYS A 36 -11.63 10.75 3.40
N ALA A 37 -12.10 11.20 2.24
CA ALA A 37 -13.47 11.65 2.04
C ALA A 37 -14.49 10.52 2.27
N LEU A 38 -14.24 9.32 1.74
CA LEU A 38 -15.09 8.14 1.97
C LEU A 38 -15.12 7.73 3.44
N ALA A 39 -13.98 7.79 4.14
CA ALA A 39 -13.91 7.52 5.57
C ALA A 39 -14.64 8.60 6.39
N ALA A 40 -14.64 9.86 5.96
CA ALA A 40 -15.33 10.92 6.68
C ALA A 40 -16.82 11.05 6.35
N PHE A 41 -17.29 10.47 5.23
CA PHE A 41 -18.68 10.61 4.80
C PHE A 41 -19.72 10.21 5.86
N PRO A 42 -19.60 9.08 6.59
CA PRO A 42 -20.54 8.72 7.65
C PRO A 42 -20.55 9.70 8.83
N LEU A 43 -19.49 10.49 9.01
CA LEU A 43 -19.38 11.47 10.08
C LEU A 43 -20.23 12.72 9.82
N LEU A 44 -20.61 13.00 8.58
CA LEU A 44 -21.48 14.14 8.24
C LEU A 44 -22.86 14.08 8.88
N PHE A 45 -23.29 12.87 9.27
CA PHE A 45 -24.57 12.61 9.93
C PHE A 45 -24.47 12.67 11.46
N GLN A 46 -23.36 13.20 11.99
CA GLN A 46 -23.11 13.34 13.42
C GLN A 46 -22.86 14.82 13.75
N ASP A 47 -23.29 15.25 14.94
CA ASP A 47 -23.01 16.59 15.44
C ASP A 47 -21.61 16.61 16.08
N LEU A 48 -20.59 16.87 15.23
CA LEU A 48 -19.18 16.83 15.62
C LEU A 48 -18.58 18.22 15.71
N LYS A 49 -17.81 18.46 16.78
CA LYS A 49 -17.10 19.71 17.03
C LYS A 49 -15.75 19.67 16.33
N PHE A 50 -15.67 20.31 15.16
CA PHE A 50 -14.42 20.41 14.40
C PHE A 50 -13.64 21.67 14.77
N PRO A 51 -12.30 21.60 15.02
CA PRO A 51 -11.52 22.69 15.61
C PRO A 51 -11.16 23.79 14.60
N THR A 52 -12.16 24.43 13.97
CA THR A 52 -11.94 25.48 12.98
C THR A 52 -11.34 26.75 13.57
N ASP A 53 -11.47 26.98 14.88
CA ASP A 53 -10.93 28.15 15.59
C ASP A 53 -9.44 28.03 15.94
N LYS A 54 -8.85 26.84 15.79
CA LYS A 54 -7.47 26.55 16.24
C LYS A 54 -6.44 26.90 15.17
N SER A 55 -5.20 27.16 15.62
CA SER A 55 -4.05 27.50 14.75
C SER A 55 -3.78 26.43 13.69
N ALA A 56 -3.94 25.16 14.05
CA ALA A 56 -3.79 24.00 13.18
C ALA A 56 -4.68 24.07 11.92
N TRP A 57 -5.85 24.70 12.01
CA TRP A 57 -6.75 24.95 10.88
C TRP A 57 -6.51 26.32 10.25
N GLN A 58 -6.36 27.36 11.06
CA GLN A 58 -6.35 28.75 10.59
C GLN A 58 -5.05 29.15 9.88
N SER A 59 -3.91 28.92 10.51
CA SER A 59 -2.63 29.54 10.13
C SER A 59 -1.53 28.54 9.82
N GLU A 60 -1.49 27.40 10.50
CA GLU A 60 -0.43 26.41 10.30
C GLU A 60 -0.46 25.82 8.89
N ILE A 61 0.73 25.44 8.41
CA ILE A 61 0.92 24.77 7.14
C ILE A 61 0.88 23.28 7.43
N ASN A 62 -0.14 22.59 6.93
CA ASN A 62 -0.33 21.16 7.14
C ASN A 62 -0.35 20.76 8.64
N GLY A 63 -1.14 21.46 9.46
CA GLY A 63 -1.34 21.19 10.90
C GLY A 63 -2.11 19.91 11.23
N GLN A 64 -1.98 18.86 10.41
CA GLN A 64 -2.79 17.64 10.42
C GLN A 64 -2.79 16.90 11.78
N TRP A 65 -1.63 16.80 12.43
CA TRP A 65 -1.48 16.07 13.70
C TRP A 65 -2.19 16.78 14.85
N ALA A 66 -2.01 18.09 14.95
CA ALA A 66 -2.65 18.92 15.96
C ALA A 66 -4.17 19.00 15.73
N ALA A 67 -4.61 19.20 14.48
CA ALA A 67 -6.02 19.20 14.12
C ALA A 67 -6.68 17.85 14.44
N GLY A 68 -5.98 16.73 14.23
CA GLY A 68 -6.44 15.40 14.59
C GLY A 68 -6.57 15.16 16.08
N ALA A 69 -5.55 15.53 16.86
CA ALA A 69 -5.61 15.43 18.31
C ALA A 69 -6.77 16.26 18.86
N GLN A 70 -6.92 17.48 18.38
CA GLN A 70 -8.01 18.39 18.75
C GLN A 70 -9.38 17.82 18.38
N PHE A 71 -9.55 17.35 17.14
CA PHE A 71 -10.83 16.83 16.65
C PHE A 71 -11.25 15.55 17.36
N LEU A 72 -10.34 14.58 17.48
CA LEU A 72 -10.68 13.27 18.05
C LEU A 72 -10.77 13.32 19.58
N TYR A 73 -9.85 13.99 20.26
CA TYR A 73 -9.63 13.78 21.70
C TYR A 73 -9.86 15.02 22.57
N GLU A 74 -9.80 16.24 22.05
CA GLU A 74 -9.83 17.47 22.88
C GLU A 74 -11.10 18.31 22.71
N SER A 75 -11.81 18.18 21.58
CA SER A 75 -13.02 18.96 21.27
C SER A 75 -14.29 18.42 21.93
N GLY A 76 -14.17 17.37 22.76
CA GLY A 76 -15.31 16.72 23.43
C GLY A 76 -16.14 15.82 22.52
N ASN A 77 -15.56 15.34 21.42
CA ASN A 77 -16.16 14.32 20.57
C ASN A 77 -15.91 12.91 21.14
N ASP A 78 -16.76 11.95 20.77
CA ASP A 78 -16.50 10.52 21.02
C ASP A 78 -15.53 9.98 19.97
N ALA A 79 -14.25 9.92 20.33
CA ALA A 79 -13.18 9.45 19.45
C ALA A 79 -13.45 8.03 18.92
N ASP A 80 -13.88 7.12 19.79
CA ASP A 80 -14.09 5.71 19.47
C ASP A 80 -15.24 5.53 18.47
N LYS A 81 -16.29 6.35 18.59
CA LYS A 81 -17.39 6.38 17.63
C LYS A 81 -16.95 6.94 16.29
N ILE A 82 -16.18 8.03 16.27
CA ILE A 82 -15.64 8.62 15.04
C ILE A 82 -14.77 7.59 14.30
N ILE A 83 -13.77 7.03 14.97
CA ILE A 83 -12.83 6.06 14.39
C ILE A 83 -13.59 4.85 13.83
N ARG A 84 -14.55 4.32 14.59
CA ARG A 84 -15.35 3.16 14.15
C ARG A 84 -16.09 3.42 12.85
N TRP A 85 -16.78 4.56 12.75
CA TRP A 85 -17.52 4.90 11.54
C TRP A 85 -16.60 5.24 10.38
N SER A 86 -15.43 5.82 10.65
CA SER A 86 -14.46 6.14 9.60
C SER A 86 -13.83 4.93 8.95
N ARG A 87 -13.67 3.83 9.68
CA ARG A 87 -13.14 2.56 9.16
C ARG A 87 -14.10 1.85 8.18
N VAL A 88 -15.39 2.22 8.13
CA VAL A 88 -16.37 1.61 7.20
C VAL A 88 -16.00 1.86 5.73
N GLY A 89 -15.51 3.06 5.39
CA GLY A 89 -15.11 3.40 4.02
C GLY A 89 -14.04 2.45 3.46
N PRO A 90 -12.86 2.36 4.09
CA PRO A 90 -11.82 1.39 3.73
C PRO A 90 -12.30 -0.07 3.68
N MET A 91 -13.16 -0.50 4.62
CA MET A 91 -13.74 -1.85 4.59
C MET A 91 -14.56 -2.09 3.31
N ILE A 92 -15.37 -1.13 2.89
CA ILE A 92 -16.13 -1.22 1.63
C ILE A 92 -15.19 -1.33 0.43
N LEU A 93 -14.13 -0.51 0.38
CA LEU A 93 -13.12 -0.58 -0.70
C LEU A 93 -12.43 -1.96 -0.75
N THR A 94 -12.14 -2.53 0.41
CA THR A 94 -11.59 -3.88 0.55
C THR A 94 -12.52 -4.94 -0.04
N LEU A 95 -13.81 -4.88 0.30
CA LEU A 95 -14.82 -5.80 -0.23
C LEU A 95 -15.00 -5.66 -1.75
N ILE A 96 -14.98 -4.43 -2.26
CA ILE A 96 -15.02 -4.17 -3.71
C ILE A 96 -13.80 -4.81 -4.39
N LEU A 97 -12.60 -4.68 -3.82
CA LEU A 97 -11.40 -5.32 -4.39
C LEU A 97 -11.54 -6.85 -4.43
N ILE A 98 -12.02 -7.47 -3.36
CA ILE A 98 -12.29 -8.93 -3.31
C ILE A 98 -13.25 -9.34 -4.45
N ILE A 99 -14.31 -8.57 -4.67
CA ILE A 99 -15.28 -8.82 -5.75
C ILE A 99 -14.63 -8.69 -7.14
N PHE A 100 -13.82 -7.66 -7.37
CA PHE A 100 -13.13 -7.48 -8.66
C PHE A 100 -12.07 -8.56 -8.91
N ILE A 101 -11.38 -9.05 -7.87
CA ILE A 101 -10.48 -10.21 -7.97
C ILE A 101 -11.25 -11.42 -8.49
N TYR A 102 -12.43 -11.70 -7.94
CA TYR A 102 -13.28 -12.79 -8.44
C TYR A 102 -13.66 -12.59 -9.90
N PHE A 103 -14.10 -11.40 -10.30
CA PHE A 103 -14.55 -11.15 -11.67
C PHE A 103 -13.44 -11.32 -12.70
N TRP A 104 -12.28 -10.70 -12.49
CA TRP A 104 -11.17 -10.86 -13.44
C TRP A 104 -10.66 -12.31 -13.44
N SER A 105 -10.56 -12.95 -12.27
CA SER A 105 -10.19 -14.37 -12.19
C SER A 105 -11.18 -15.27 -12.91
N LYS A 106 -12.49 -15.01 -12.81
CA LYS A 106 -13.53 -15.80 -13.48
C LYS A 106 -13.36 -15.76 -15.00
N GLU A 107 -13.00 -14.61 -15.55
CA GLU A 107 -12.75 -14.46 -16.99
C GLU A 107 -11.49 -15.22 -17.45
N LEU A 108 -10.43 -15.25 -16.62
CA LEU A 108 -9.16 -15.87 -16.99
C LEU A 108 -9.14 -17.39 -16.75
N ILE A 109 -9.61 -17.81 -15.57
CA ILE A 109 -9.42 -19.18 -15.07
C ILE A 109 -10.75 -19.88 -14.78
N GLY A 110 -11.90 -19.25 -15.01
CA GLY A 110 -13.23 -19.84 -14.89
C GLY A 110 -13.82 -19.74 -13.48
N ARG A 111 -15.14 -19.94 -13.38
CA ARG A 111 -15.95 -19.62 -12.20
C ARG A 111 -15.50 -20.29 -10.89
N TRP A 112 -15.06 -21.55 -10.96
CA TRP A 112 -14.70 -22.33 -9.77
C TRP A 112 -13.30 -21.98 -9.28
N TRP A 113 -12.34 -21.85 -10.20
CA TRP A 113 -10.96 -21.47 -9.89
C TRP A 113 -10.84 -20.03 -9.43
N ALA A 114 -11.77 -19.15 -9.81
CA ALA A 114 -11.83 -17.77 -9.32
C ALA A 114 -12.01 -17.65 -7.80
N TYR A 115 -12.57 -18.66 -7.13
CA TYR A 115 -12.67 -18.65 -5.67
C TYR A 115 -11.32 -18.76 -4.98
N LEU A 116 -10.32 -19.41 -5.58
CA LEU A 116 -9.00 -19.58 -4.96
C LEU A 116 -8.27 -18.26 -4.68
N PRO A 117 -7.99 -17.38 -5.68
CA PRO A 117 -7.32 -16.11 -5.40
C PRO A 117 -8.20 -15.15 -4.60
N THR A 118 -9.52 -15.25 -4.74
CA THR A 118 -10.50 -14.46 -3.97
C THR A 118 -10.44 -14.84 -2.49
N PHE A 119 -10.45 -16.13 -2.18
CA PHE A 119 -10.31 -16.66 -0.82
C PHE A 119 -8.97 -16.26 -0.23
N MET A 120 -7.87 -16.49 -0.96
CA MET A 120 -6.53 -16.11 -0.52
C MET A 120 -6.45 -14.62 -0.15
N PHE A 121 -7.04 -13.73 -0.95
CA PHE A 121 -7.07 -12.31 -0.64
C PHE A 121 -7.98 -11.96 0.52
N ALA A 122 -9.21 -12.49 0.52
CA ALA A 122 -10.24 -12.13 1.50
C ALA A 122 -9.88 -12.51 2.94
N ILE A 123 -9.18 -13.62 3.12
CA ILE A 123 -8.75 -14.10 4.44
C ILE A 123 -7.26 -13.89 4.70
N SER A 124 -6.56 -13.08 3.90
CA SER A 124 -5.14 -12.78 4.20
C SER A 124 -5.03 -11.97 5.50
N PRO A 125 -4.20 -12.40 6.49
CA PRO A 125 -3.97 -11.60 7.69
C PRO A 125 -3.46 -10.19 7.38
N ALA A 126 -2.60 -10.05 6.36
CA ALA A 126 -2.10 -8.74 5.95
C ALA A 126 -3.20 -7.85 5.33
N VAL A 127 -4.12 -8.44 4.57
CA VAL A 127 -5.28 -7.71 4.02
C VAL A 127 -6.25 -7.32 5.12
N LEU A 128 -6.55 -8.21 6.06
CA LEU A 128 -7.44 -7.91 7.20
C LEU A 128 -6.84 -6.86 8.13
N ALA A 129 -5.52 -6.88 8.33
CA ALA A 129 -4.80 -5.86 9.08
C ALA A 129 -4.97 -4.47 8.46
N HIS A 130 -4.70 -4.32 7.16
CA HIS A 130 -4.67 -3.00 6.52
C HIS A 130 -6.01 -2.57 5.90
N GLY A 131 -6.95 -3.50 5.69
CA GLY A 131 -8.18 -3.24 4.94
C GLY A 131 -9.24 -2.45 5.69
N HIS A 132 -9.10 -2.31 7.00
CA HIS A 132 -10.06 -1.57 7.82
C HIS A 132 -9.54 -0.22 8.30
N TYR A 133 -8.22 -0.01 8.43
CA TYR A 133 -7.67 1.29 8.82
C TYR A 133 -7.89 2.35 7.74
N VAL A 134 -8.06 3.61 8.16
CA VAL A 134 -8.15 4.76 7.24
C VAL A 134 -6.76 5.09 6.69
N THR A 135 -6.32 4.25 5.75
CA THR A 135 -5.04 4.34 5.02
C THR A 135 -5.31 4.30 3.52
N THR A 136 -4.33 4.68 2.70
CA THR A 136 -4.51 4.68 1.23
C THR A 136 -4.06 3.39 0.54
N ASP A 137 -3.47 2.45 1.28
CA ASP A 137 -2.75 1.30 0.71
C ASP A 137 -3.68 0.29 0.00
N LEU A 138 -4.76 -0.13 0.67
CA LEU A 138 -5.71 -1.07 0.05
C LEU A 138 -6.53 -0.42 -1.06
N ALA A 139 -6.85 0.87 -0.92
CA ALA A 139 -7.46 1.64 -1.98
C ALA A 139 -6.55 1.75 -3.20
N ALA A 140 -5.23 1.91 -3.02
CA ALA A 140 -4.28 1.88 -4.12
C ALA A 140 -4.30 0.53 -4.84
N ALA A 141 -4.33 -0.58 -4.10
CA ALA A 141 -4.47 -1.90 -4.68
C ALA A 141 -5.74 -2.01 -5.53
N LEU A 142 -6.88 -1.53 -5.02
CA LEU A 142 -8.15 -1.47 -5.76
C LEU A 142 -8.05 -0.65 -7.04
N GLY A 143 -7.61 0.61 -6.94
CA GLY A 143 -7.52 1.52 -8.07
C GLY A 143 -6.59 1.01 -9.16
N ILE A 144 -5.39 0.54 -8.78
CA ILE A 144 -4.42 -0.05 -9.70
C ILE A 144 -4.98 -1.30 -10.38
N PHE A 145 -5.64 -2.18 -9.62
CA PHE A 145 -6.21 -3.41 -10.14
C PHE A 145 -7.30 -3.14 -11.18
N ILE A 146 -8.27 -2.28 -10.86
CA ILE A 146 -9.38 -1.95 -11.77
C ILE A 146 -8.88 -1.15 -12.98
N ALA A 147 -7.96 -0.19 -12.79
CA ALA A 147 -7.37 0.57 -13.89
C ALA A 147 -6.64 -0.36 -14.87
N THR A 148 -5.85 -1.30 -14.34
CA THR A 148 -5.15 -2.29 -15.19
C THR A 148 -6.15 -3.21 -15.89
N TYR A 149 -7.18 -3.71 -15.20
CA TYR A 149 -8.22 -4.56 -15.79
C TYR A 149 -8.88 -3.90 -17.00
N TYR A 150 -9.43 -2.69 -16.84
CA TYR A 150 -10.12 -2.01 -17.95
C TYR A 150 -9.16 -1.54 -19.04
N PHE A 151 -7.93 -1.18 -18.70
CA PHE A 151 -6.93 -0.83 -19.71
C PHE A 151 -6.53 -2.03 -20.55
N VAL A 152 -6.31 -3.20 -19.93
CA VAL A 152 -6.08 -4.46 -20.65
C VAL A 152 -7.28 -4.83 -21.52
N LYS A 153 -8.51 -4.67 -21.02
CA LYS A 153 -9.73 -4.85 -21.82
C LYS A 153 -9.79 -3.90 -23.02
N LEU A 154 -9.42 -2.63 -22.86
CA LEU A 154 -9.35 -1.67 -23.97
C LEU A 154 -8.34 -2.10 -25.04
N LEU A 155 -7.22 -2.71 -24.64
CA LEU A 155 -6.17 -3.15 -25.56
C LEU A 155 -6.54 -4.42 -26.36
N ILE A 156 -7.23 -5.37 -25.72
CA ILE A 156 -7.63 -6.66 -26.32
C ILE A 156 -8.95 -6.52 -27.09
N GLU A 157 -9.93 -5.83 -26.48
CA GLU A 157 -11.30 -5.66 -26.99
C GLU A 157 -11.63 -4.15 -27.10
N PRO A 158 -11.08 -3.42 -28.09
CA PRO A 158 -11.26 -1.97 -28.15
C PRO A 158 -12.73 -1.58 -28.31
N SER A 159 -13.27 -0.84 -27.35
CA SER A 159 -14.63 -0.31 -27.39
C SER A 159 -14.69 1.06 -26.70
N GLN A 160 -15.70 1.88 -27.04
CA GLN A 160 -15.92 3.17 -26.36
C GLN A 160 -16.20 2.98 -24.86
N LYS A 161 -16.92 1.92 -24.50
CA LYS A 161 -17.20 1.55 -23.11
C LYS A 161 -15.91 1.26 -22.33
N HIS A 162 -15.02 0.43 -22.90
CA HIS A 162 -13.73 0.13 -22.27
C HIS A 162 -12.82 1.36 -22.18
N LEU A 163 -12.88 2.26 -23.17
CA LEU A 163 -12.14 3.51 -23.15
C LEU A 163 -12.58 4.41 -21.98
N ILE A 164 -13.88 4.60 -21.80
CA ILE A 164 -14.46 5.40 -20.72
C ILE A 164 -14.12 4.77 -19.36
N PHE A 165 -14.33 3.47 -19.20
CA PHE A 165 -14.02 2.79 -17.94
C PHE A 165 -12.52 2.76 -17.62
N ALA A 166 -11.64 2.60 -18.61
CA ALA A 166 -10.20 2.70 -18.39
C ALA A 166 -9.80 4.11 -17.93
N GLY A 167 -10.37 5.16 -18.54
CA GLY A 167 -10.15 6.55 -18.13
C GLY A 167 -10.65 6.85 -16.71
N LEU A 168 -11.89 6.47 -16.40
CA LEU A 168 -12.47 6.65 -15.07
C LEU A 168 -11.71 5.86 -14.01
N ALA A 169 -11.37 4.59 -14.28
CA ALA A 169 -10.59 3.76 -13.37
C ALA A 169 -9.19 4.32 -13.13
N PHE A 170 -8.53 4.83 -14.19
CA PHE A 170 -7.24 5.54 -14.05
C PHE A 170 -7.39 6.77 -13.15
N GLY A 171 -8.39 7.62 -13.37
CA GLY A 171 -8.67 8.79 -12.52
C GLY A 171 -8.96 8.41 -11.07
N LEU A 172 -9.79 7.39 -10.83
CA LEU A 172 -10.07 6.86 -9.50
C LEU A 172 -8.79 6.34 -8.82
N ALA A 173 -7.90 5.65 -9.54
CA ALA A 173 -6.62 5.22 -8.99
C ALA A 173 -5.75 6.41 -8.55
N GLN A 174 -5.68 7.47 -9.36
CA GLN A 174 -4.97 8.70 -9.00
C GLN A 174 -5.57 9.39 -7.76
N LEU A 175 -6.89 9.32 -7.60
CA LEU A 175 -7.61 9.85 -6.45
C LEU A 175 -7.52 8.97 -5.20
N MET A 176 -7.06 7.72 -5.30
CA MET A 176 -6.87 6.81 -4.18
C MET A 176 -5.46 6.90 -3.59
N LYS A 177 -4.41 6.96 -4.43
CA LYS A 177 -3.02 7.08 -3.97
C LYS A 177 -2.11 7.69 -5.05
N PHE A 178 -1.25 8.63 -4.69
CA PHE A 178 -0.34 9.28 -5.66
C PHE A 178 0.66 8.31 -6.30
N SER A 179 1.03 7.21 -5.64
CA SER A 179 1.88 6.18 -6.25
C SER A 179 1.22 5.49 -7.45
N ALA A 180 -0.10 5.62 -7.63
CA ALA A 180 -0.79 5.17 -8.84
C ALA A 180 -0.35 5.94 -10.10
N VAL A 181 0.42 7.04 -9.98
CA VAL A 181 1.07 7.70 -11.13
C VAL A 181 1.97 6.75 -11.91
N LEU A 182 2.47 5.69 -11.26
CA LEU A 182 3.23 4.61 -11.90
C LEU A 182 2.43 3.83 -12.95
N LEU A 183 1.09 3.96 -12.99
CA LEU A 183 0.27 3.43 -14.08
C LEU A 183 0.57 4.10 -15.42
N ILE A 184 1.04 5.35 -15.45
CA ILE A 184 1.37 6.06 -16.69
C ILE A 184 2.49 5.36 -17.47
N PRO A 185 3.72 5.19 -16.91
CA PRO A 185 4.77 4.47 -17.61
C PRO A 185 4.40 3.01 -17.86
N PHE A 186 3.65 2.38 -16.96
CA PHE A 186 3.20 1.00 -17.12
C PHE A 186 2.23 0.82 -18.30
N PHE A 187 1.24 1.69 -18.47
CA PHE A 187 0.30 1.65 -19.59
C PHE A 187 0.99 1.91 -20.93
N LEU A 188 1.94 2.85 -20.96
CA LEU A 188 2.78 3.08 -22.14
C LEU A 188 3.60 1.83 -22.49
N PHE A 189 4.19 1.17 -21.48
CA PHE A 189 4.91 -0.09 -21.67
C PHE A 189 4.01 -1.18 -22.28
N LEU A 190 2.80 -1.38 -21.76
CA LEU A 190 1.86 -2.37 -22.31
C LEU A 190 1.48 -2.07 -23.77
N ILE A 191 1.28 -0.80 -24.12
CA ILE A 191 1.04 -0.38 -25.51
C ILE A 191 2.23 -0.71 -26.39
N VAL A 192 3.45 -0.38 -25.96
CA VAL A 192 4.67 -0.64 -26.74
C VAL A 192 4.84 -2.14 -26.99
N VAL A 193 4.71 -2.96 -25.96
CA VAL A 193 4.81 -4.43 -26.08
C VAL A 193 3.76 -4.98 -27.05
N LEU A 194 2.50 -4.58 -26.89
CA LEU A 194 1.41 -5.05 -27.75
C LEU A 194 1.58 -4.54 -29.20
N TYR A 195 2.09 -3.33 -29.39
CA TYR A 195 2.35 -2.76 -30.70
C TYR A 195 3.46 -3.53 -31.42
N ILE A 196 4.59 -3.82 -30.74
CA ILE A 196 5.69 -4.63 -31.28
C ILE A 196 5.19 -6.04 -31.61
N TRP A 197 4.39 -6.65 -30.73
CA TRP A 197 3.78 -7.96 -30.97
C TRP A 197 2.91 -7.99 -32.24
N LYS A 198 2.03 -6.99 -32.42
CA LYS A 198 1.20 -6.90 -33.64
C LYS A 198 2.01 -6.60 -34.90
N ILE A 199 3.10 -5.84 -34.79
CA ILE A 199 4.03 -5.65 -35.90
C ILE A 199 4.60 -7.00 -36.29
N HIS A 200 5.23 -7.70 -35.35
CA HIS A 200 5.89 -8.97 -35.60
C HIS A 200 4.98 -9.99 -36.29
N ASN A 201 3.77 -10.17 -35.76
CA ASN A 201 2.84 -11.19 -36.26
C ASN A 201 2.21 -10.85 -37.61
N GLU A 202 1.93 -9.58 -37.89
CA GLU A 202 1.25 -9.19 -39.13
C GLU A 202 2.22 -8.71 -40.22
N TRP A 203 3.53 -8.65 -39.95
CA TRP A 203 4.52 -8.08 -40.87
C TRP A 203 4.62 -8.87 -42.18
N ALA A 204 4.68 -10.21 -42.07
CA ALA A 204 4.78 -11.10 -43.22
C ALA A 204 3.52 -11.02 -44.11
N ASP A 205 2.34 -10.96 -43.49
CA ASP A 205 1.06 -10.94 -44.19
C ASP A 205 0.67 -9.56 -44.75
N THR A 206 1.39 -8.50 -44.37
CA THR A 206 1.12 -7.13 -44.84
C THR A 206 2.03 -6.80 -46.03
N ALA A 207 1.44 -6.46 -47.18
CA ALA A 207 2.15 -6.02 -48.38
C ALA A 207 3.14 -4.88 -48.08
N PHE A 208 4.36 -4.95 -48.63
CA PHE A 208 5.47 -4.04 -48.34
C PHE A 208 5.08 -2.55 -48.34
N TRP A 209 4.38 -2.11 -49.40
CA TRP A 209 3.93 -0.73 -49.57
C TRP A 209 2.86 -0.28 -48.57
N ALA A 210 2.09 -1.23 -48.01
CA ALA A 210 1.04 -0.94 -47.04
C ALA A 210 1.56 -0.90 -45.59
N ARG A 211 2.75 -1.45 -45.31
CA ARG A 211 3.32 -1.54 -43.96
C ARG A 211 3.44 -0.17 -43.27
N PRO A 212 4.07 0.86 -43.87
CA PRO A 212 4.26 2.14 -43.18
C PRO A 212 2.93 2.78 -42.78
N LYS A 213 1.96 2.83 -43.71
CA LYS A 213 0.63 3.39 -43.48
C LYS A 213 -0.15 2.62 -42.41
N LYS A 214 -0.18 1.28 -42.49
CA LYS A 214 -0.92 0.43 -41.54
C LYS A 214 -0.42 0.58 -40.11
N PHE A 215 0.90 0.50 -39.91
CA PHE A 215 1.49 0.57 -38.57
C PHE A 215 1.48 2.00 -38.01
N PHE A 216 1.68 3.03 -38.84
CA PHE A 216 1.55 4.42 -38.42
C PHE A 216 0.13 4.77 -37.95
N ILE A 217 -0.91 4.38 -38.71
CA ILE A 217 -2.32 4.58 -38.29
C ILE A 217 -2.62 3.85 -36.97
N ARG A 218 -2.06 2.65 -36.79
CA ARG A 218 -2.20 1.89 -35.54
C ARG A 218 -1.52 2.58 -34.36
N ALA A 219 -0.30 3.10 -34.55
CA ALA A 219 0.40 3.87 -33.53
C ALA A 219 -0.41 5.10 -33.12
N LEU A 220 -0.90 5.88 -34.10
CA LEU A 220 -1.79 7.02 -33.83
C LEU A 220 -3.06 6.63 -33.08
N ARG A 221 -3.65 5.48 -33.37
CA ARG A 221 -4.83 4.98 -32.65
C ARG A 221 -4.50 4.67 -31.19
N TYR A 222 -3.37 4.01 -30.90
CA TYR A 222 -2.96 3.76 -29.53
C TYR A 222 -2.64 5.05 -28.77
N LEU A 223 -1.92 5.99 -29.41
CA LEU A 223 -1.63 7.31 -28.84
C LEU A 223 -2.91 8.10 -28.55
N LYS A 224 -3.89 8.09 -29.48
CA LYS A 224 -5.20 8.69 -29.26
C LYS A 224 -5.91 8.05 -28.07
N ASN A 225 -5.98 6.72 -28.02
CA ASN A 225 -6.69 6.03 -26.96
C ASN A 225 -6.08 6.29 -25.57
N ILE A 226 -4.75 6.23 -25.43
CA ILE A 226 -4.09 6.52 -24.14
C ILE A 226 -4.25 7.98 -23.75
N ALA A 227 -4.16 8.91 -24.70
CA ALA A 227 -4.43 10.32 -24.43
C ALA A 227 -5.86 10.53 -23.93
N LEU A 228 -6.85 9.87 -24.54
CA LEU A 228 -8.24 9.93 -24.08
C LEU A 228 -8.45 9.29 -22.69
N VAL A 229 -7.78 8.18 -22.38
CA VAL A 229 -7.78 7.59 -21.02
C VAL A 229 -7.27 8.62 -20.00
N PHE A 230 -6.15 9.28 -20.29
CA PHE A 230 -5.58 10.28 -19.39
C PHE A 230 -6.45 11.53 -19.28
N ILE A 231 -7.00 12.04 -20.39
CA ILE A 231 -7.91 13.18 -20.38
C ILE A 231 -9.14 12.89 -19.51
N ILE A 232 -9.80 11.74 -19.69
CA ILE A 232 -10.97 11.35 -18.89
C ILE A 232 -10.58 11.24 -17.41
N GLY A 233 -9.46 10.57 -17.10
CA GLY A 233 -9.03 10.39 -15.73
C GLY A 233 -8.63 11.69 -15.04
N TYR A 234 -7.88 12.56 -15.71
CA TYR A 234 -7.50 13.86 -15.13
C TYR A 234 -8.65 14.86 -15.09
N ALA A 235 -9.64 14.76 -15.97
CA ALA A 235 -10.89 15.51 -15.83
C ALA A 235 -11.64 15.11 -14.55
N LEU A 236 -11.68 13.81 -14.23
CA LEU A 236 -12.24 13.33 -12.96
C LEU A 236 -11.42 13.81 -11.75
N VAL A 237 -10.09 13.72 -11.81
CA VAL A 237 -9.20 14.24 -10.76
C VAL A 237 -9.47 15.72 -10.52
N TYR A 238 -9.46 16.52 -11.60
CA TYR A 238 -9.73 17.95 -11.53
C TYR A 238 -11.10 18.24 -10.90
N ALA A 239 -12.16 17.54 -11.32
CA ALA A 239 -13.50 17.75 -10.78
C ALA A 239 -13.57 17.51 -9.27
N VAL A 240 -12.90 16.47 -8.76
CA VAL A 240 -12.88 16.15 -7.33
C VAL A 240 -12.08 17.18 -6.54
N TYR A 241 -10.87 17.53 -6.99
CA TYR A 241 -10.08 18.57 -6.33
C TYR A 241 -10.73 19.95 -6.42
N PHE A 242 -11.45 20.24 -7.50
CA PHE A 242 -12.17 21.50 -7.64
C PHE A 242 -13.19 21.64 -6.51
N ILE A 243 -13.99 20.60 -6.26
CA ILE A 243 -14.96 20.57 -5.15
C ILE A 243 -14.26 20.75 -3.80
N PHE A 244 -13.16 20.04 -3.54
CA PHE A 244 -12.48 20.10 -2.23
C PHE A 244 -11.59 21.33 -2.02
N THR A 245 -11.44 22.20 -3.02
CA THR A 245 -10.66 23.44 -2.90
C THR A 245 -11.52 24.70 -2.98
N ILE A 246 -12.86 24.58 -3.04
CA ILE A 246 -13.79 25.71 -3.14
C ILE A 246 -13.56 26.72 -2.00
N ASN A 247 -13.48 26.24 -0.76
CA ASN A 247 -13.36 27.10 0.42
C ASN A 247 -11.94 27.23 0.95
N TYR A 248 -10.97 26.56 0.32
CA TYR A 248 -9.55 26.77 0.61
C TYR A 248 -9.17 28.14 0.02
N PRO A 249 -8.71 29.14 0.81
CA PRO A 249 -8.35 30.44 0.24
C PRO A 249 -7.16 30.34 -0.73
N ILE A 250 -7.24 31.02 -1.88
CA ILE A 250 -6.21 30.96 -2.93
C ILE A 250 -4.84 31.40 -2.39
N GLU A 251 -4.79 32.52 -1.67
CA GLU A 251 -3.55 33.04 -1.07
C GLU A 251 -2.93 32.06 -0.07
N LYS A 252 -3.78 31.37 0.70
CA LYS A 252 -3.32 30.34 1.63
C LYS A 252 -2.77 29.13 0.88
N GLN A 253 -3.50 28.61 -0.11
CA GLN A 253 -3.01 27.48 -0.92
C GLN A 253 -1.68 27.81 -1.62
N TYR A 254 -1.55 29.02 -2.16
CA TYR A 254 -0.31 29.48 -2.77
C TYR A 254 0.84 29.53 -1.77
N SER A 255 0.62 30.14 -0.60
CA SER A 255 1.60 30.20 0.49
C SER A 255 2.02 28.80 0.98
N ASP A 256 1.05 27.94 1.25
CA ASP A 256 1.26 26.58 1.75
C ASP A 256 2.03 25.76 0.70
N THR A 257 1.64 25.84 -0.58
CA THR A 257 2.34 25.17 -1.69
C THR A 257 3.79 25.65 -1.82
N LYS A 258 4.02 26.96 -1.74
CA LYS A 258 5.35 27.56 -1.85
C LYS A 258 6.25 27.14 -0.70
N PHE A 259 5.72 27.05 0.52
CA PHE A 259 6.46 26.58 1.68
C PHE A 259 6.81 25.08 1.55
N ILE A 260 5.80 24.25 1.26
CA ILE A 260 5.97 22.79 1.17
C ILE A 260 7.00 22.42 0.09
N LEU A 261 6.92 23.07 -1.07
CA LEU A 261 7.85 22.82 -2.16
C LEU A 261 9.13 23.65 -2.07
N GLY A 262 9.37 24.40 -0.99
CA GLY A 262 10.53 25.31 -0.88
C GLY A 262 11.87 24.62 -1.11
N SER A 263 12.02 23.38 -0.62
CA SER A 263 13.25 22.57 -0.74
C SER A 263 13.22 21.53 -1.87
N PHE A 264 12.12 21.45 -2.63
CA PHE A 264 11.96 20.44 -3.67
C PHE A 264 13.05 20.57 -4.74
N ALA A 265 13.88 19.54 -4.87
CA ALA A 265 15.01 19.48 -5.81
C ALA A 265 16.01 20.64 -5.65
N GLY A 266 16.22 21.13 -4.43
CA GLY A 266 17.12 22.24 -4.08
C GLY A 266 16.39 23.57 -3.86
N GLU A 267 17.15 24.67 -3.85
CA GLU A 267 16.65 26.03 -3.58
C GLU A 267 15.57 26.51 -4.59
N PRO A 268 14.80 27.57 -4.28
CA PRO A 268 13.90 28.19 -5.26
C PRO A 268 14.61 28.70 -6.53
N ASP A 269 13.96 28.59 -7.69
CA ASP A 269 14.50 29.05 -8.99
C ASP A 269 13.76 30.30 -9.50
N LEU A 270 14.13 31.45 -8.94
CA LEU A 270 13.47 32.74 -9.23
C LEU A 270 13.58 33.19 -10.69
N LYS A 271 14.54 32.66 -11.45
CA LYS A 271 14.77 33.02 -12.87
C LYS A 271 14.21 31.98 -13.85
N LEU A 272 13.58 30.91 -13.35
CA LEU A 272 13.03 29.81 -14.13
C LEU A 272 14.07 29.18 -15.10
N GLU A 273 15.35 29.19 -14.75
CA GLU A 273 16.41 28.60 -15.58
C GLU A 273 16.25 27.07 -15.69
N THR A 274 15.73 26.43 -14.65
CA THR A 274 15.43 24.98 -14.59
C THR A 274 14.32 24.58 -15.57
N CYS A 275 13.48 25.54 -16.00
CA CYS A 275 12.42 25.32 -16.99
C CYS A 275 12.88 25.53 -18.44
N LYS A 276 14.07 26.11 -18.67
CA LYS A 276 14.58 26.33 -20.03
C LYS A 276 15.22 25.06 -20.58
N ILE A 277 14.78 24.63 -21.76
CA ILE A 277 15.31 23.43 -22.43
C ILE A 277 16.82 23.56 -22.71
N SER A 278 17.27 24.76 -23.07
CA SER A 278 18.65 25.10 -23.44
C SER A 278 19.61 25.33 -22.26
N SER A 279 19.15 25.22 -21.01
CA SER A 279 20.03 25.47 -19.85
C SER A 279 21.05 24.33 -19.68
N ASN A 280 22.24 24.62 -19.16
CA ASN A 280 23.28 23.61 -18.83
C ASN A 280 23.10 23.00 -17.42
N ILE A 281 21.87 23.02 -16.89
CA ILE A 281 21.57 22.59 -15.53
C ILE A 281 21.50 21.05 -15.44
N PRO A 282 22.05 20.43 -14.37
CA PRO A 282 21.94 18.99 -14.14
C PRO A 282 20.50 18.49 -14.13
N VAL A 283 20.26 17.29 -14.66
CA VAL A 283 18.91 16.69 -14.77
C VAL A 283 18.20 16.61 -13.41
N ALA A 284 18.93 16.23 -12.36
CA ALA A 284 18.39 16.16 -10.99
C ALA A 284 17.88 17.51 -10.48
N ARG A 285 18.44 18.62 -10.97
CA ARG A 285 17.99 19.98 -10.64
C ARG A 285 16.88 20.48 -11.57
N ARG A 286 16.82 20.01 -12.82
CA ARG A 286 15.75 20.40 -13.77
C ARG A 286 14.35 20.03 -13.31
N VAL A 287 14.20 18.97 -12.51
CA VAL A 287 12.88 18.58 -11.97
C VAL A 287 12.29 19.65 -11.05
N ARG A 288 13.10 20.61 -10.56
CA ARG A 288 12.62 21.82 -9.86
C ARG A 288 11.57 22.59 -10.65
N CYS A 289 11.66 22.60 -11.99
CA CYS A 289 10.70 23.29 -12.82
C CYS A 289 9.26 22.85 -12.53
N LEU A 290 9.05 21.57 -12.19
CA LEU A 290 7.73 21.06 -11.81
C LEU A 290 7.19 21.76 -10.56
N ALA A 291 8.05 22.03 -9.56
CA ALA A 291 7.65 22.77 -8.37
C ALA A 291 7.31 24.23 -8.69
N GLU A 292 8.10 24.91 -9.54
CA GLU A 292 7.82 26.30 -9.94
C GLU A 292 6.51 26.42 -10.71
N VAL A 293 6.25 25.50 -11.66
CA VAL A 293 4.96 25.42 -12.36
C VAL A 293 3.82 25.18 -11.38
N ASN A 294 4.01 24.29 -10.40
CA ASN A 294 2.98 24.00 -9.40
C ASN A 294 2.66 25.21 -8.51
N ILE A 295 3.69 25.93 -8.06
CA ILE A 295 3.55 27.17 -7.27
C ILE A 295 2.82 28.24 -8.09
N TRP A 296 3.12 28.37 -9.38
CA TRP A 296 2.38 29.30 -10.24
C TRP A 296 0.90 28.89 -10.40
N MET A 297 0.63 27.60 -10.64
CA MET A 297 -0.73 27.10 -10.81
C MET A 297 -1.58 27.25 -9.55
N SER A 298 -1.01 27.11 -8.35
CA SER A 298 -1.76 27.19 -7.08
C SER A 298 -2.30 28.60 -6.80
N GLY A 299 -1.65 29.64 -7.32
CA GLY A 299 -2.15 31.02 -7.29
C GLY A 299 -3.21 31.32 -8.37
N ASN A 300 -3.48 30.40 -9.29
CA ASN A 300 -4.42 30.60 -10.39
C ASN A 300 -5.80 29.99 -10.11
N LYS A 301 -6.87 30.77 -10.29
CA LYS A 301 -8.26 30.33 -10.04
C LYS A 301 -8.68 29.07 -10.80
N ILE A 302 -8.17 28.87 -12.02
CA ILE A 302 -8.53 27.74 -12.88
C ILE A 302 -7.61 26.55 -12.59
N PHE A 303 -6.30 26.76 -12.46
CA PHE A 303 -5.35 25.64 -12.36
C PHE A 303 -5.14 25.11 -10.94
N ARG A 304 -5.56 25.85 -9.91
CA ARG A 304 -5.37 25.46 -8.50
C ARG A 304 -5.84 24.04 -8.10
N PRO A 305 -6.91 23.45 -8.66
CA PRO A 305 -7.29 22.08 -8.30
C PRO A 305 -6.26 21.06 -8.80
N MET A 306 -5.75 21.26 -10.02
CA MET A 306 -4.70 20.40 -10.56
C MET A 306 -3.36 20.66 -9.87
N ALA A 307 -3.10 21.89 -9.43
CA ALA A 307 -1.94 22.23 -8.63
C ALA A 307 -1.93 21.48 -7.29
N GLU A 308 -3.09 21.30 -6.67
CA GLU A 308 -3.19 20.55 -5.41
C GLU A 308 -2.91 19.05 -5.61
N TYR A 309 -3.43 18.45 -6.69
CA TYR A 309 -3.05 17.08 -7.05
C TYR A 309 -1.55 16.96 -7.32
N MET A 310 -0.98 17.89 -8.09
CA MET A 310 0.43 17.88 -8.45
C MET A 310 1.34 18.13 -7.24
N LEU A 311 0.92 18.97 -6.27
CA LEU A 311 1.60 19.16 -4.98
C LEU A 311 1.84 17.82 -4.30
N GLY A 312 0.79 17.02 -4.12
CA GLY A 312 0.92 15.72 -3.48
C GLY A 312 1.78 14.72 -4.25
N VAL A 313 1.74 14.72 -5.59
CA VAL A 313 2.67 13.92 -6.41
C VAL A 313 4.12 14.31 -6.16
N LEU A 314 4.42 15.62 -6.13
CA LEU A 314 5.77 16.13 -5.85
C LEU A 314 6.22 15.80 -4.42
N MET A 315 5.34 15.90 -3.43
CA MET A 315 5.63 15.50 -2.05
C MET A 315 6.02 14.02 -1.96
N VAL A 316 5.30 13.13 -2.64
CA VAL A 316 5.63 11.69 -2.66
C VAL A 316 6.95 11.42 -3.38
N MET A 317 7.25 12.12 -4.49
CA MET A 317 8.54 12.01 -5.16
C MET A 317 9.69 12.40 -4.23
N GLN A 318 9.57 13.53 -3.52
CA GLN A 318 10.57 13.98 -2.56
C GLN A 318 10.71 12.99 -1.40
N ARG A 319 9.59 12.52 -0.84
CA ARG A 319 9.59 11.55 0.27
C ARG A 319 10.20 10.20 -0.12
N SER A 320 9.93 9.71 -1.32
CA SER A 320 10.48 8.44 -1.82
C SER A 320 11.99 8.50 -2.01
N SER A 321 12.56 9.68 -2.27
CA SER A 321 14.02 9.89 -2.32
C SER A 321 14.69 10.10 -0.96
N GLY A 322 13.95 10.65 0.03
CA GLY A 322 14.51 11.01 1.34
C GLY A 322 14.59 9.87 2.36
N GLY A 323 13.93 8.74 2.10
CA GLY A 323 13.89 7.59 3.01
C GLY A 323 13.05 7.82 4.28
N ASN A 324 13.09 6.85 5.18
CA ASN A 324 12.45 6.94 6.50
C ASN A 324 13.24 6.12 7.52
N THR A 325 13.50 6.69 8.69
CA THR A 325 14.14 5.96 9.80
C THR A 325 13.23 4.83 10.25
N GLY A 326 13.64 3.59 10.02
CA GLY A 326 12.92 2.39 10.44
C GLY A 326 13.84 1.42 11.17
N TYR A 327 13.26 0.49 11.91
CA TYR A 327 13.95 -0.66 12.49
C TYR A 327 13.76 -1.89 11.61
N PHE A 328 14.85 -2.57 11.26
CA PHE A 328 14.85 -3.79 10.48
C PHE A 328 16.04 -4.69 10.83
N LEU A 329 15.75 -5.94 11.20
CA LEU A 329 16.73 -6.99 11.55
C LEU A 329 17.81 -6.54 12.55
N GLY A 330 17.41 -5.81 13.58
CA GLY A 330 18.32 -5.32 14.61
C GLY A 330 19.02 -4.00 14.28
N GLU A 331 18.86 -3.48 13.07
CA GLU A 331 19.42 -2.20 12.64
C GLU A 331 18.37 -1.09 12.54
N VAL A 332 18.79 0.15 12.78
CA VAL A 332 18.00 1.35 12.55
C VAL A 332 18.67 2.15 11.45
N SER A 333 17.93 2.49 10.40
CA SER A 333 18.47 3.21 9.23
C SER A 333 17.40 4.06 8.57
N ALA A 334 17.81 5.21 8.04
CA ALA A 334 17.01 6.03 7.11
C ALA A 334 17.36 5.78 5.64
N ALA A 335 18.49 5.11 5.36
CA ALA A 335 18.96 4.82 4.01
C ALA A 335 18.18 3.69 3.33
N GLY A 336 17.47 2.87 4.12
CA GLY A 336 16.70 1.72 3.65
C GLY A 336 17.56 0.48 3.35
N TRP A 337 16.89 -0.61 3.00
CA TRP A 337 17.49 -1.91 2.67
C TRP A 337 16.84 -2.48 1.42
N TRP A 338 17.65 -2.84 0.42
CA TRP A 338 17.14 -3.41 -0.83
C TRP A 338 16.37 -4.74 -0.62
N TYR A 339 16.73 -5.50 0.42
CA TYR A 339 16.11 -6.78 0.76
C TYR A 339 14.96 -6.64 1.76
N TYR A 340 14.57 -5.42 2.16
CA TYR A 340 13.46 -5.19 3.09
C TYR A 340 12.16 -5.84 2.64
N PHE A 341 11.67 -5.49 1.45
CA PHE A 341 10.37 -5.98 0.97
C PHE A 341 10.35 -7.50 0.72
N PRO A 342 11.36 -8.11 0.08
CA PRO A 342 11.45 -9.57 -0.03
C PRO A 342 11.41 -10.28 1.33
N THR A 343 12.18 -9.80 2.32
CA THR A 343 12.21 -10.41 3.66
C THR A 343 10.89 -10.22 4.38
N VAL A 344 10.34 -8.99 4.42
CA VAL A 344 9.07 -8.72 5.09
C VAL A 344 7.91 -9.50 4.44
N PHE A 345 7.88 -9.63 3.11
CA PHE A 345 6.91 -10.49 2.43
C PHE A 345 7.05 -11.95 2.86
N ALA A 346 8.27 -12.49 2.88
CA ALA A 346 8.52 -13.87 3.30
C ALA A 346 8.21 -14.14 4.78
N LEU A 347 8.21 -13.12 5.64
CA LEU A 347 7.93 -13.25 7.08
C LEU A 347 6.46 -12.96 7.44
N LYS A 348 5.76 -12.09 6.70
CA LYS A 348 4.37 -11.70 6.98
C LYS A 348 3.34 -12.47 6.16
N GLU A 349 3.69 -12.93 4.98
CA GLU A 349 2.80 -13.77 4.18
C GLU A 349 2.72 -15.17 4.81
N ALA A 350 1.53 -15.74 4.95
CA ALA A 350 1.38 -17.03 5.63
C ALA A 350 2.14 -18.13 4.89
N LEU A 351 2.71 -19.10 5.63
CA LEU A 351 3.42 -20.22 5.01
C LEU A 351 2.60 -20.98 3.96
N PRO A 352 1.32 -21.34 4.17
CA PRO A 352 0.56 -22.04 3.15
C PRO A 352 0.37 -21.22 1.86
N SER A 353 0.19 -19.90 1.94
CA SER A 353 0.12 -19.07 0.72
C SER A 353 1.48 -18.94 0.04
N LEU A 354 2.59 -18.82 0.79
CA LEU A 354 3.94 -18.86 0.24
C LEU A 354 4.24 -20.18 -0.49
N ILE A 355 3.83 -21.32 0.08
CA ILE A 355 3.96 -22.65 -0.56
C ILE A 355 3.18 -22.69 -1.87
N LEU A 356 1.95 -22.17 -1.89
CA LEU A 356 1.13 -22.09 -3.12
C LEU A 356 1.78 -21.18 -4.17
N ILE A 357 2.27 -20.00 -3.78
CA ILE A 357 2.95 -19.05 -4.67
C ILE A 357 4.21 -19.71 -5.26
N PHE A 358 5.05 -20.30 -4.40
CA PHE A 358 6.27 -20.97 -4.83
C PHE A 358 5.98 -22.13 -5.77
N THR A 359 4.97 -22.95 -5.46
CA THR A 359 4.52 -24.06 -6.31
C THR A 359 4.03 -23.53 -7.67
N GLY A 360 3.20 -22.48 -7.69
CA GLY A 360 2.76 -21.82 -8.92
C GLY A 360 3.92 -21.28 -9.76
N LEU A 361 4.94 -20.69 -9.12
CA LEU A 361 6.14 -20.19 -9.79
C LEU A 361 6.95 -21.35 -10.40
N VAL A 362 7.24 -22.40 -9.63
CA VAL A 362 7.97 -23.58 -10.11
C VAL A 362 7.25 -24.24 -11.26
N LEU A 363 5.93 -24.44 -11.16
CA LEU A 363 5.10 -24.97 -12.23
C LEU A 363 5.21 -24.10 -13.48
N THR A 364 5.10 -22.78 -13.35
CA THR A 364 5.20 -21.85 -14.48
C THR A 364 6.58 -21.94 -15.15
N LEU A 365 7.67 -21.89 -14.38
CA LEU A 365 9.03 -22.00 -14.89
C LEU A 365 9.29 -23.36 -15.56
N TRP A 366 8.77 -24.45 -14.99
CA TRP A 366 8.88 -25.78 -15.56
C TRP A 366 8.16 -25.90 -16.92
N HIS A 367 6.95 -25.35 -17.05
CA HIS A 367 6.22 -25.35 -18.32
C HIS A 367 6.94 -24.49 -19.38
N ILE A 368 7.50 -23.35 -18.98
CA ILE A 368 8.33 -22.52 -19.87
C ILE A 368 9.56 -23.31 -20.31
N GLY A 369 10.30 -23.92 -19.38
CA GLY A 369 11.50 -24.72 -19.67
C GLY A 369 11.23 -25.87 -20.65
N LYS A 370 10.16 -26.65 -20.42
CA LYS A 370 9.74 -27.71 -21.35
C LYS A 370 9.44 -27.20 -22.74
N ARG A 371 8.73 -26.07 -22.85
CA ARG A 371 8.43 -25.47 -24.15
C ARG A 371 9.70 -24.99 -24.86
N ILE A 372 10.69 -24.46 -24.13
CA ILE A 372 11.94 -23.94 -24.72
C ILE A 372 12.70 -25.08 -25.38
N ILE A 373 12.79 -26.22 -24.69
CA ILE A 373 13.44 -27.44 -25.22
C ILE A 373 12.71 -27.95 -26.47
N SER A 374 11.37 -27.85 -26.52
CA SER A 374 10.57 -28.39 -27.62
C SER A 374 10.45 -27.52 -28.88
N ARG A 375 10.55 -26.18 -28.78
CA ARG A 375 10.22 -25.25 -29.89
C ARG A 375 11.39 -24.36 -30.37
N GLY A 376 12.61 -24.59 -29.90
CA GLY A 376 13.85 -24.02 -30.47
C GLY A 376 14.08 -22.51 -30.24
N SER A 377 13.15 -21.64 -30.64
CA SER A 377 13.28 -20.18 -30.51
C SER A 377 12.60 -19.63 -29.25
N LYS A 378 13.41 -19.07 -28.34
CA LYS A 378 12.93 -18.37 -27.13
C LYS A 378 12.07 -17.14 -27.47
N LEU A 379 12.42 -16.44 -28.55
CA LEU A 379 11.76 -15.20 -28.94
C LEU A 379 10.34 -15.45 -29.47
N THR A 380 10.19 -16.44 -30.35
CA THR A 380 8.89 -16.82 -30.92
C THR A 380 7.90 -17.24 -29.83
N MET A 381 8.36 -17.97 -28.81
CA MET A 381 7.51 -18.34 -27.68
C MET A 381 7.03 -17.15 -26.86
N LEU A 382 7.90 -16.16 -26.62
CA LEU A 382 7.53 -14.96 -25.88
C LEU A 382 6.43 -14.20 -26.63
N PHE A 383 6.58 -14.06 -27.96
CA PHE A 383 5.54 -13.46 -28.80
C PHE A 383 4.25 -14.30 -28.78
N ASP A 384 4.31 -15.63 -28.89
CA ASP A 384 3.11 -16.49 -28.79
C ASP A 384 2.38 -16.31 -27.45
N TYR A 385 3.13 -16.21 -26.35
CA TYR A 385 2.57 -16.03 -25.01
C TYR A 385 1.89 -14.65 -24.86
N ILE A 386 2.55 -13.58 -25.29
CA ILE A 386 1.97 -12.22 -25.27
C ILE A 386 0.65 -12.19 -26.02
N GLY A 387 0.55 -12.90 -27.16
CA GLY A 387 -0.66 -12.95 -27.97
C GLY A 387 -1.81 -13.72 -27.35
N THR A 388 -1.52 -14.81 -26.65
CA THR A 388 -2.54 -15.74 -26.13
C THR A 388 -2.91 -15.49 -24.66
N HIS A 389 -2.02 -14.84 -23.90
CA HIS A 389 -2.13 -14.64 -22.44
C HIS A 389 -1.75 -13.20 -22.06
N PHE A 390 -2.17 -12.22 -22.88
CA PHE A 390 -1.87 -10.80 -22.64
C PHE A 390 -2.28 -10.32 -21.23
N PRO A 391 -3.44 -10.72 -20.66
CA PRO A 391 -3.78 -10.36 -19.29
C PRO A 391 -2.75 -10.85 -18.27
N GLU A 392 -2.39 -12.13 -18.27
CA GLU A 392 -1.40 -12.68 -17.33
C GLU A 392 -0.01 -12.04 -17.54
N PHE A 393 0.37 -11.77 -18.79
CA PHE A 393 1.58 -11.01 -19.09
C PHE A 393 1.56 -9.62 -18.44
N SER A 394 0.43 -8.90 -18.52
CA SER A 394 0.29 -7.58 -17.90
C SER A 394 0.42 -7.65 -16.38
N MET A 395 -0.17 -8.68 -15.74
CA MET A 395 -0.06 -8.90 -14.30
C MET A 395 1.39 -9.18 -13.88
N ILE A 396 2.08 -10.09 -14.57
CA ILE A 396 3.49 -10.42 -14.31
C ILE A 396 4.36 -9.17 -14.47
N SER A 397 4.14 -8.42 -15.56
CA SER A 397 4.89 -7.20 -15.84
C SER A 397 4.68 -6.14 -14.77
N PHE A 398 3.44 -5.97 -14.28
CA PHE A 398 3.14 -5.04 -13.19
C PHE A 398 3.84 -5.45 -11.90
N VAL A 399 3.75 -6.74 -11.51
CA VAL A 399 4.40 -7.27 -10.31
C VAL A 399 5.91 -7.01 -10.40
N ILE A 400 6.57 -7.38 -11.50
CA ILE A 400 8.01 -7.17 -11.69
C ILE A 400 8.37 -5.67 -11.60
N PHE A 401 7.66 -4.83 -12.36
CA PHE A 401 7.90 -3.39 -12.39
C PHE A 401 7.79 -2.75 -11.00
N TYR A 402 6.71 -3.07 -10.27
CA TYR A 402 6.43 -2.50 -8.96
C TYR A 402 7.41 -3.01 -7.89
N TRP A 403 7.80 -4.29 -7.94
CA TRP A 403 8.80 -4.85 -7.04
C TRP A 403 10.20 -4.28 -7.28
N ILE A 404 10.61 -4.10 -8.54
CA ILE A 404 11.89 -3.43 -8.86
C ILE A 404 11.91 -2.01 -8.31
N TYR A 405 10.80 -1.27 -8.46
CA TYR A 405 10.67 0.07 -7.90
C TYR A 405 10.76 0.06 -6.37
N SER A 406 10.05 -0.85 -5.71
CA SER A 406 10.00 -0.97 -4.25
C SER A 406 11.37 -1.35 -3.66
N ILE A 407 12.09 -2.29 -4.27
CA ILE A 407 13.43 -2.73 -3.86
C ILE A 407 14.46 -1.59 -3.95
N LYS A 408 14.31 -0.69 -4.93
CA LYS A 408 15.22 0.45 -5.10
C LYS A 408 14.87 1.65 -4.23
N SER A 409 13.68 1.69 -3.65
CA SER A 409 13.24 2.83 -2.84
C SER A 409 13.76 2.70 -1.40
N PRO A 410 14.35 3.77 -0.82
CA PRO A 410 14.74 3.79 0.60
C PRO A 410 13.53 3.90 1.54
N LEU A 411 12.29 3.98 1.02
CA LEU A 411 11.07 4.13 1.82
C LEU A 411 10.57 2.77 2.35
N ASN A 412 11.24 2.26 3.38
CA ASN A 412 10.95 0.93 3.95
C ASN A 412 10.07 1.01 5.21
N ILE A 413 8.79 1.32 5.02
CA ILE A 413 7.86 1.64 6.13
C ILE A 413 6.64 0.73 6.21
N GLY A 414 6.73 -0.51 5.72
CA GLY A 414 5.64 -1.49 5.85
C GLY A 414 5.39 -2.39 4.64
N PHE A 415 4.95 -3.62 4.88
CA PHE A 415 4.39 -4.54 3.88
C PHE A 415 3.31 -3.88 3.02
N ARG A 416 2.53 -2.96 3.59
CA ARG A 416 1.47 -2.20 2.91
C ARG A 416 1.88 -1.56 1.59
N HIS A 417 3.16 -1.23 1.41
CA HIS A 417 3.67 -0.63 0.17
C HIS A 417 3.66 -1.59 -1.02
N ILE A 418 3.79 -2.90 -0.81
CA ILE A 418 3.76 -3.92 -1.88
C ILE A 418 2.38 -4.58 -2.05
N LEU A 419 1.43 -4.23 -1.19
CA LEU A 419 0.06 -4.74 -1.21
C LEU A 419 -0.65 -4.59 -2.58
N PRO A 420 -0.42 -3.52 -3.38
CA PRO A 420 -0.97 -3.42 -4.73
C PRO A 420 -0.58 -4.57 -5.68
N THR A 421 0.45 -5.33 -5.37
CA THR A 421 0.90 -6.47 -6.18
C THR A 421 0.23 -7.79 -5.78
N VAL A 422 -0.30 -7.89 -4.56
CA VAL A 422 -0.84 -9.13 -3.98
C VAL A 422 -2.03 -9.70 -4.77
N PRO A 423 -3.03 -8.91 -5.22
CA PRO A 423 -4.12 -9.43 -6.05
C PRO A 423 -3.60 -10.13 -7.30
N PHE A 424 -2.62 -9.53 -7.98
CA PHE A 424 -2.03 -10.07 -9.20
C PHE A 424 -1.26 -11.36 -8.92
N ILE A 425 -0.46 -11.40 -7.85
CA ILE A 425 0.29 -12.59 -7.43
C ILE A 425 -0.67 -13.76 -7.19
N TYR A 426 -1.74 -13.56 -6.43
CA TYR A 426 -2.69 -14.64 -6.15
C TYR A 426 -3.42 -15.14 -7.41
N ILE A 427 -3.82 -14.26 -8.33
CA ILE A 427 -4.44 -14.67 -9.59
C ILE A 427 -3.47 -15.49 -10.45
N LEU A 428 -2.21 -15.05 -10.56
CA LEU A 428 -1.16 -15.76 -11.28
C LEU A 428 -0.88 -17.13 -10.66
N THR A 429 -0.81 -17.21 -9.33
CA THR A 429 -0.68 -18.46 -8.58
C THR A 429 -1.84 -19.40 -8.88
N ALA A 430 -3.08 -18.93 -8.80
CA ALA A 430 -4.26 -19.74 -9.11
C ALA A 430 -4.30 -20.20 -10.56
N SER A 431 -3.87 -19.36 -11.51
CA SER A 431 -3.74 -19.73 -12.93
C SER A 431 -2.71 -20.84 -13.14
N ALA A 432 -1.55 -20.75 -12.48
CA ALA A 432 -0.52 -21.78 -12.56
C ALA A 432 -0.98 -23.11 -11.92
N ILE A 433 -1.63 -23.05 -10.77
CA ILE A 433 -2.18 -24.24 -10.09
C ILE A 433 -3.28 -24.88 -10.96
N LYS A 434 -4.21 -24.11 -11.51
CA LYS A 434 -5.25 -24.65 -12.42
C LYS A 434 -4.63 -25.45 -13.57
N LYS A 435 -3.58 -24.93 -14.21
CA LYS A 435 -2.89 -25.61 -15.32
C LYS A 435 -2.26 -26.94 -14.89
N TRP A 436 -1.88 -27.08 -13.62
CA TRP A 436 -1.39 -28.34 -13.07
C TRP A 436 -2.50 -29.38 -12.87
N PHE A 437 -3.73 -28.96 -12.57
CA PHE A 437 -4.89 -29.85 -12.46
C PHE A 437 -5.54 -30.19 -13.81
N ASN A 438 -5.52 -29.25 -14.77
CA ASN A 438 -6.05 -29.46 -16.11
C ASN A 438 -4.99 -30.11 -17.03
N TYR A 439 -4.80 -31.41 -16.89
CA TYR A 439 -4.12 -32.21 -17.90
C TYR A 439 -5.14 -32.85 -18.84
N ASP A 440 -5.06 -32.54 -20.14
CA ASP A 440 -5.87 -33.21 -21.16
C ASP A 440 -5.61 -34.73 -21.12
N ILE A 441 -6.69 -35.51 -21.00
CA ILE A 441 -6.63 -36.96 -21.18
C ILE A 441 -6.56 -37.22 -22.69
N VAL A 442 -5.34 -37.18 -23.23
CA VAL A 442 -5.09 -37.65 -24.59
C VAL A 442 -4.94 -39.17 -24.54
N PHE A 443 -5.90 -39.88 -25.12
CA PHE A 443 -5.80 -41.33 -25.37
C PHE A 443 -4.95 -41.53 -26.63
N GLU A 444 -3.74 -42.08 -26.48
CA GLU A 444 -2.84 -42.32 -27.61
C GLU A 444 -3.08 -43.68 -28.30
N GLY A 445 -4.04 -44.48 -27.83
CA GLY A 445 -4.63 -45.62 -28.54
C GLY A 445 -3.71 -46.83 -28.73
N LYS A 446 -2.59 -46.92 -28.00
CA LYS A 446 -1.53 -47.91 -28.30
C LYS A 446 -1.39 -49.05 -27.27
N ASN A 447 -1.96 -48.96 -26.06
CA ASN A 447 -1.95 -50.07 -25.09
C ASN A 447 -2.92 -49.85 -23.91
N ILE A 448 -3.95 -50.71 -23.78
CA ILE A 448 -5.03 -50.59 -22.78
C ILE A 448 -4.51 -50.67 -21.33
N LEU A 449 -3.60 -51.59 -21.02
CA LEU A 449 -3.02 -51.73 -19.67
C LEU A 449 -2.19 -50.49 -19.28
N ARG A 450 -1.41 -49.96 -20.22
CA ARG A 450 -0.59 -48.76 -19.99
C ARG A 450 -1.47 -47.51 -19.83
N GLU A 451 -2.56 -47.42 -20.58
CA GLU A 451 -3.56 -46.36 -20.44
C GLU A 451 -4.29 -46.45 -19.11
N PHE A 452 -4.65 -47.64 -18.65
CA PHE A 452 -5.26 -47.86 -17.33
C PHE A 452 -4.31 -47.43 -16.19
N PHE A 453 -3.05 -47.87 -16.17
CA PHE A 453 -2.08 -47.45 -15.14
C PHE A 453 -1.75 -45.94 -15.22
N ASN A 454 -1.68 -45.37 -16.43
CA ASN A 454 -1.52 -43.93 -16.59
C ASN A 454 -2.74 -43.15 -16.08
N MET A 455 -3.95 -43.67 -16.30
CA MET A 455 -5.20 -43.06 -15.84
C MET A 455 -5.32 -43.13 -14.31
N THR A 456 -5.08 -44.30 -13.70
CA THR A 456 -5.12 -44.46 -12.24
C THR A 456 -4.06 -43.62 -11.55
N GLY A 457 -2.82 -43.60 -12.07
CA GLY A 457 -1.76 -42.73 -11.59
C GLY A 457 -2.09 -41.24 -11.70
N LYS A 458 -2.84 -40.81 -12.73
CA LYS A 458 -3.31 -39.43 -12.90
C LYS A 458 -4.46 -39.07 -11.97
N ILE A 459 -5.45 -39.95 -11.79
CA ILE A 459 -6.55 -39.76 -10.82
C ILE A 459 -5.99 -39.66 -9.41
N MET A 460 -5.04 -40.53 -9.04
CA MET A 460 -4.35 -40.46 -7.75
C MET A 460 -3.53 -39.17 -7.59
N LYS A 461 -2.89 -38.67 -8.64
CA LYS A 461 -2.19 -37.36 -8.61
C LYS A 461 -3.16 -36.19 -8.44
N MET A 462 -4.32 -36.22 -9.12
CA MET A 462 -5.36 -35.20 -8.98
C MET A 462 -6.00 -35.21 -7.58
N SER A 463 -6.26 -36.40 -7.03
CA SER A 463 -6.80 -36.52 -5.67
C SER A 463 -5.77 -36.11 -4.61
N ALA A 464 -4.50 -36.49 -4.75
CA ALA A 464 -3.42 -36.07 -3.87
C ALA A 464 -3.16 -34.55 -3.96
N GLY A 465 -3.11 -33.99 -5.17
CA GLY A 465 -2.97 -32.55 -5.38
C GLY A 465 -4.17 -31.76 -4.81
N GLY A 466 -5.39 -32.28 -4.99
CA GLY A 466 -6.61 -31.71 -4.44
C GLY A 466 -6.63 -31.74 -2.91
N LEU A 467 -6.21 -32.86 -2.31
CA LEU A 467 -6.05 -33.00 -0.87
C LEU A 467 -5.01 -32.01 -0.33
N MET A 468 -3.84 -31.92 -0.97
CA MET A 468 -2.78 -30.99 -0.59
C MET A 468 -3.27 -29.54 -0.66
N LEU A 469 -3.93 -29.14 -1.74
CA LEU A 469 -4.51 -27.80 -1.87
C LEU A 469 -5.53 -27.54 -0.75
N THR A 470 -6.41 -28.50 -0.47
CA THR A 470 -7.41 -28.38 0.60
C THR A 470 -6.76 -28.20 1.97
N LEU A 471 -5.73 -29.01 2.30
CA LEU A 471 -4.99 -28.90 3.55
C LEU A 471 -4.29 -27.54 3.69
N LEU A 472 -3.67 -27.03 2.61
CA LEU A 472 -3.05 -25.70 2.60
C LEU A 472 -4.07 -24.58 2.81
N LEU A 473 -5.27 -24.69 2.22
CA LEU A 473 -6.34 -23.70 2.40
C LEU A 473 -6.94 -23.74 3.81
N ILE A 474 -7.11 -24.94 4.39
CA ILE A 474 -7.54 -25.08 5.79
C ILE A 474 -6.47 -24.51 6.72
N TRP A 475 -5.19 -24.80 6.49
CA TRP A 475 -4.11 -24.21 7.26
C TRP A 475 -4.13 -22.68 7.16
N TYR A 476 -4.27 -22.12 5.96
CA TYR A 476 -4.35 -20.67 5.76
C TYR A 476 -5.53 -20.02 6.49
N LEU A 477 -6.70 -20.68 6.50
CA LEU A 477 -7.86 -20.23 7.26
C LEU A 477 -7.60 -20.27 8.77
N LEU A 478 -7.02 -21.36 9.27
CA LEU A 478 -6.70 -21.50 10.70
C LEU A 478 -5.65 -20.48 11.16
N GLU A 479 -4.63 -20.19 10.35
CA GLU A 479 -3.66 -19.11 10.61
C GLU A 479 -4.39 -17.79 10.86
N THR A 480 -5.33 -17.46 9.98
CA THR A 480 -6.07 -16.21 10.04
C THR A 480 -7.00 -16.16 11.26
N LEU A 481 -7.74 -17.23 11.53
CA LEU A 481 -8.68 -17.29 12.64
C LEU A 481 -7.98 -17.24 14.01
N THR A 482 -6.83 -17.90 14.16
CA THR A 482 -6.08 -17.95 15.43
C THR A 482 -5.41 -16.63 15.80
N VAL A 483 -5.18 -15.76 14.81
CA VAL A 483 -4.50 -14.47 14.98
C VAL A 483 -5.48 -13.35 15.32
N SER A 484 -6.77 -13.53 15.02
CA SER A 484 -7.81 -12.55 15.33
C SER A 484 -7.81 -12.18 16.83
N PRO A 485 -7.87 -10.89 17.19
CA PRO A 485 -8.00 -9.72 16.31
C PRO A 485 -6.66 -9.06 15.90
N HIS A 486 -5.51 -9.62 16.28
CA HIS A 486 -4.17 -9.01 16.16
C HIS A 486 -3.52 -9.21 14.77
N PHE A 487 -4.26 -8.93 13.69
CA PHE A 487 -3.80 -9.19 12.32
C PHE A 487 -2.56 -8.39 11.93
N LEU A 488 -2.42 -7.14 12.42
CA LEU A 488 -1.26 -6.30 12.09
C LEU A 488 0.05 -6.95 12.53
N SER A 489 0.05 -7.52 13.72
CA SER A 489 1.19 -8.17 14.37
C SER A 489 1.41 -9.61 13.88
N TYR A 490 0.63 -10.07 12.91
CA TYR A 490 0.82 -11.38 12.29
C TYR A 490 2.19 -11.49 11.61
N PHE A 491 2.90 -12.55 11.97
CA PHE A 491 4.04 -13.07 11.24
C PHE A 491 3.83 -14.58 11.13
N ASN A 492 4.34 -15.18 10.06
CA ASN A 492 4.33 -16.62 9.93
C ASN A 492 5.34 -17.26 10.91
N GLN A 493 5.43 -18.59 10.90
CA GLN A 493 6.27 -19.34 11.84
C GLN A 493 7.76 -18.98 11.72
N LEU A 494 8.25 -18.63 10.52
CA LEU A 494 9.64 -18.20 10.32
C LEU A 494 9.90 -16.81 10.93
N GLY A 495 8.87 -15.96 11.00
CA GLY A 495 8.92 -14.66 11.66
C GLY A 495 8.59 -14.70 13.16
N GLY A 496 8.53 -15.88 13.77
CA GLY A 496 8.26 -16.06 15.19
C GLY A 496 6.79 -15.93 15.59
N GLY A 497 5.87 -16.06 14.64
CA GLY A 497 4.42 -15.99 14.91
C GLY A 497 3.96 -14.62 15.42
N LEU A 498 2.77 -14.60 16.03
CA LEU A 498 2.16 -13.39 16.58
C LEU A 498 3.06 -12.62 17.56
N TRP A 499 3.90 -13.32 18.32
CA TRP A 499 4.66 -12.74 19.45
C TRP A 499 6.11 -12.40 19.12
N GLY A 500 6.62 -12.80 17.94
CA GLY A 500 8.03 -12.69 17.58
C GLY A 500 8.37 -11.62 16.54
N GLY A 501 7.38 -11.17 15.77
CA GLY A 501 7.58 -10.29 14.61
C GLY A 501 8.36 -9.00 14.88
N TYR A 502 8.13 -8.40 16.06
CA TYR A 502 8.78 -7.16 16.48
C TYR A 502 10.32 -7.22 16.56
N LYS A 503 10.89 -8.42 16.60
CA LYS A 503 12.36 -8.63 16.57
C LYS A 503 12.95 -8.43 15.18
N TYR A 504 12.12 -8.51 14.14
CA TYR A 504 12.56 -8.42 12.75
C TYR A 504 12.22 -7.06 12.15
N VAL A 505 11.03 -6.52 12.42
CA VAL A 505 10.58 -5.24 11.88
C VAL A 505 9.42 -4.69 12.71
N THR A 506 9.37 -3.37 12.88
CA THR A 506 8.30 -2.66 13.62
C THR A 506 7.54 -1.69 12.70
N ASP A 507 7.01 -0.58 13.23
CA ASP A 507 6.13 0.38 12.56
C ASP A 507 4.83 -0.32 12.09
N SER A 508 4.27 0.08 10.95
CA SER A 508 3.07 -0.48 10.33
C SER A 508 3.16 -1.96 9.96
N ASN A 509 4.27 -2.65 10.29
CA ASN A 509 4.35 -4.11 10.25
C ASN A 509 3.99 -4.79 11.57
N TYR A 510 3.99 -4.12 12.73
CA TYR A 510 3.77 -4.80 14.01
C TYR A 510 3.18 -3.91 15.09
N ASP A 511 3.68 -2.68 15.22
CA ASP A 511 3.28 -1.70 16.22
C ASP A 511 3.02 -0.38 15.53
N TRP A 512 1.74 -0.06 15.36
CA TRP A 512 1.29 1.19 14.77
C TRP A 512 0.38 1.99 15.70
N GLY A 513 0.40 1.62 16.98
CA GLY A 513 -0.39 2.22 18.05
C GLY A 513 -1.73 1.57 18.35
N GLN A 514 -2.08 0.48 17.66
CA GLN A 514 -3.39 -0.17 17.76
C GLN A 514 -3.73 -0.65 19.18
N ASP A 515 -2.72 -0.99 20.00
CA ASP A 515 -2.92 -1.68 21.28
C ASP A 515 -3.16 -0.75 22.50
N LEU A 516 -3.26 0.58 22.33
CA LEU A 516 -3.38 1.52 23.46
C LEU A 516 -4.56 1.23 24.41
N LYS A 517 -5.70 0.75 23.87
CA LYS A 517 -6.86 0.37 24.69
C LYS A 517 -6.65 -0.91 25.48
N TYR A 518 -5.77 -1.81 25.04
CA TYR A 518 -5.36 -2.97 25.85
C TYR A 518 -4.52 -2.51 27.05
N LEU A 519 -3.73 -1.43 26.89
CA LEU A 519 -3.01 -0.84 28.01
C LEU A 519 -3.97 -0.19 29.01
N GLU A 520 -5.04 0.45 28.54
CA GLU A 520 -6.11 0.98 29.41
C GLU A 520 -6.74 -0.12 30.27
N ASN A 521 -7.11 -1.24 29.64
CA ASN A 521 -7.66 -2.40 30.35
C ASN A 521 -6.68 -2.92 31.41
N PHE A 522 -5.40 -3.10 31.04
CA PHE A 522 -4.37 -3.56 31.97
C PHE A 522 -4.23 -2.63 33.19
N VAL A 523 -4.19 -1.31 32.95
CA VAL A 523 -4.07 -0.30 34.02
C VAL A 523 -5.26 -0.35 34.97
N ASN A 524 -6.48 -0.51 34.43
CA ASN A 524 -7.70 -0.57 35.21
C ASN A 524 -7.82 -1.89 36.01
N GLU A 525 -7.55 -3.03 35.37
CA GLU A 525 -7.60 -4.36 36.01
C GLU A 525 -6.59 -4.49 37.16
N ASN A 526 -5.38 -3.94 36.98
CA ASN A 526 -4.33 -3.96 37.99
C ASN A 526 -4.40 -2.78 38.98
N LYS A 527 -5.44 -1.93 38.89
CA LYS A 527 -5.67 -0.76 39.76
C LYS A 527 -4.44 0.17 39.85
N ILE A 528 -3.72 0.34 38.74
CA ILE A 528 -2.53 1.17 38.66
C ILE A 528 -2.94 2.64 38.76
N GLN A 529 -2.36 3.36 39.74
CA GLN A 529 -2.70 4.76 40.02
C GLN A 529 -1.98 5.74 39.08
N ARG A 530 -0.69 5.48 38.78
CA ARG A 530 0.11 6.25 37.83
C ARG A 530 1.01 5.33 37.01
N ILE A 531 1.13 5.62 35.72
CA ILE A 531 1.98 4.90 34.78
C ILE A 531 2.66 5.89 33.81
N ALA A 532 3.93 5.65 33.55
CA ALA A 532 4.71 6.33 32.52
C ALA A 532 4.43 5.67 31.17
N VAL A 533 4.21 6.45 30.11
CA VAL A 533 3.81 5.93 28.79
C VAL A 533 4.67 6.55 27.70
N ASP A 534 5.48 5.73 27.04
CA ASP A 534 6.10 6.05 25.75
C ASP A 534 5.31 5.32 24.66
N TYR A 535 4.50 6.07 23.91
CA TYR A 535 3.54 5.50 22.98
C TYR A 535 3.75 6.02 21.58
N PHE A 536 3.83 5.10 20.63
CA PHE A 536 3.84 5.35 19.20
C PHE A 536 2.46 5.04 18.63
N GLY A 537 1.75 6.06 18.13
CA GLY A 537 0.43 5.86 17.52
C GLY A 537 -0.44 7.11 17.44
N GLY A 538 -1.65 6.94 16.92
CA GLY A 538 -2.62 8.02 16.77
C GLY A 538 -3.56 8.18 17.98
N GLY A 539 -3.54 7.25 18.93
CA GLY A 539 -4.33 7.31 20.15
C GLY A 539 -3.85 8.36 21.16
N SER A 540 -4.72 8.79 22.08
CA SER A 540 -4.37 9.69 23.17
C SER A 540 -4.39 8.99 24.53
N ALA A 541 -3.21 8.80 25.14
CA ALA A 541 -3.12 8.27 26.50
C ALA A 541 -3.82 9.20 27.51
N ARG A 542 -3.80 10.52 27.31
CA ARG A 542 -4.54 11.43 28.19
C ARG A 542 -6.05 11.24 28.10
N TYR A 543 -6.58 10.94 26.91
CA TYR A 543 -8.01 10.71 26.69
C TYR A 543 -8.49 9.42 27.38
N TYR A 544 -7.76 8.31 27.22
CA TYR A 544 -8.19 7.01 27.78
C TYR A 544 -7.86 6.87 29.27
N PHE A 545 -6.76 7.44 29.75
CA PHE A 545 -6.26 7.20 31.11
C PHE A 545 -6.45 8.41 32.05
N GLY A 546 -6.86 9.57 31.53
CA GLY A 546 -6.93 10.81 32.28
C GLY A 546 -5.57 11.20 32.86
N GLN A 547 -5.53 11.52 34.15
CA GLN A 547 -4.30 11.89 34.86
C GLN A 547 -3.44 10.68 35.29
N LYS A 548 -3.91 9.44 35.06
CA LYS A 548 -3.15 8.24 35.43
C LYS A 548 -1.95 7.99 34.50
N ALA A 549 -2.04 8.38 33.23
CA ALA A 549 -0.95 8.24 32.27
C ALA A 549 -0.16 9.52 32.13
N GLU A 550 1.16 9.42 32.19
CA GLU A 550 2.08 10.51 31.94
C GLU A 550 2.98 10.17 30.77
N TYR A 551 3.06 11.06 29.78
CA TYR A 551 3.97 10.88 28.64
C TYR A 551 5.42 10.80 29.13
N TRP A 552 6.15 9.75 28.74
CA TRP A 552 7.48 9.50 29.27
C TRP A 552 8.47 9.02 28.22
N GLY A 553 9.19 9.95 27.59
CA GLY A 553 10.34 9.63 26.75
C GLY A 553 11.54 9.12 27.57
N SER A 554 12.36 8.29 26.94
CA SER A 554 13.56 7.70 27.55
C SER A 554 14.51 8.71 28.21
N SER A 555 14.67 9.87 27.58
CA SER A 555 15.54 10.97 28.02
C SER A 555 15.14 11.62 29.34
N ARG A 556 13.91 11.38 29.83
CA ARG A 556 13.46 11.82 31.17
C ARG A 556 14.06 10.99 32.32
N GLY A 557 14.77 9.90 32.02
CA GLY A 557 15.35 9.01 33.03
C GLY A 557 14.32 8.03 33.62
N ASN A 558 14.63 7.48 34.79
CA ASN A 558 13.82 6.44 35.41
C ASN A 558 12.56 7.02 36.08
N PRO A 559 11.33 6.64 35.65
CA PRO A 559 10.09 7.13 36.26
C PRO A 559 9.96 6.84 37.77
N SER A 560 10.65 5.81 38.28
CA SER A 560 10.59 5.47 39.71
C SER A 560 11.14 6.58 40.60
N ASP A 561 12.03 7.42 40.07
CA ASP A 561 12.62 8.57 40.75
C ASP A 561 11.58 9.68 40.98
N TYR A 562 10.47 9.64 40.23
CA TYR A 562 9.35 10.56 40.31
C TYR A 562 8.09 9.91 40.91
N GLY A 563 8.26 8.74 41.57
CA GLY A 563 7.16 8.03 42.23
C GLY A 563 6.26 7.24 41.27
N ILE A 564 6.66 7.04 40.01
CA ILE A 564 5.91 6.24 39.04
C ILE A 564 6.58 4.87 38.91
N ASN A 565 5.91 3.81 39.38
CA ASN A 565 6.50 2.46 39.45
C ASN A 565 6.21 1.57 38.23
N TRP A 566 5.57 2.10 37.20
CA TRP A 566 5.20 1.38 35.99
C TRP A 566 5.57 2.21 34.77
N ILE A 567 6.13 1.56 33.75
CA ILE A 567 6.31 2.15 32.43
C ILE A 567 5.76 1.23 31.34
N ALA A 568 5.01 1.79 30.41
CA ALA A 568 4.57 1.14 29.19
C ALA A 568 5.27 1.77 27.99
N ILE A 569 5.85 0.95 27.12
CA ILE A 569 6.65 1.37 25.98
C ILE A 569 6.15 0.66 24.73
N SER A 570 5.78 1.43 23.72
CA SER A 570 5.54 0.92 22.36
C SER A 570 6.80 0.23 21.85
N VAL A 571 6.65 -0.98 21.34
CA VAL A 571 7.79 -1.77 20.85
C VAL A 571 8.48 -1.08 19.67
N ASN A 572 7.76 -0.26 18.89
CA ASN A 572 8.36 0.58 17.86
C ASN A 572 9.38 1.58 18.45
N SER A 573 9.00 2.29 19.52
CA SER A 573 9.90 3.21 20.25
C SER A 573 11.09 2.44 20.82
N LEU A 574 10.84 1.29 21.46
CA LEU A 574 11.88 0.48 22.07
C LEU A 574 12.92 -0.01 21.05
N GLN A 575 12.48 -0.60 19.94
CA GLN A 575 13.39 -1.10 18.91
C GLN A 575 14.14 0.04 18.18
N GLY A 576 13.49 1.17 17.95
CA GLY A 576 14.16 2.37 17.42
C GLY A 576 15.23 2.92 18.37
N ALA A 577 15.00 2.81 19.69
CA ALA A 577 15.91 3.28 20.73
C ALA A 577 17.08 2.33 21.01
N THR A 578 16.94 1.02 20.77
CA THR A 578 17.96 0.03 21.13
C THR A 578 18.61 -0.67 19.94
N GLY A 579 18.04 -0.56 18.73
CA GLY A 579 18.63 -1.10 17.52
C GLY A 579 19.99 -0.46 17.20
N LYS A 580 20.84 -1.21 16.50
CA LYS A 580 22.15 -0.76 16.04
C LYS A 580 21.97 0.30 14.96
N LEU A 581 22.56 1.47 15.12
CA LEU A 581 22.48 2.53 14.12
C LEU A 581 23.29 2.16 12.88
N HIS A 582 22.78 2.56 11.72
CA HIS A 582 23.53 2.53 10.48
C HIS A 582 24.71 3.53 10.53
N GLU A 583 25.75 3.27 9.75
CA GLU A 583 26.95 4.10 9.74
C GLU A 583 26.60 5.56 9.39
N GLY A 584 27.17 6.50 10.16
CA GLY A 584 26.89 7.94 10.01
C GLY A 584 25.63 8.45 10.70
N GLN A 585 24.80 7.57 11.30
CA GLN A 585 23.70 8.00 12.15
C GLN A 585 24.16 8.17 13.61
N LEU A 586 23.64 9.21 14.26
CA LEU A 586 23.88 9.52 15.66
C LEU A 586 22.56 9.48 16.42
N ARG A 587 22.59 8.96 17.64
CA ARG A 587 21.48 8.96 18.60
C ARG A 587 22.02 9.42 19.95
N ASP A 588 21.28 10.27 20.65
CA ASP A 588 21.66 10.67 22.00
C ASP A 588 21.58 9.43 22.92
N PRO A 589 22.65 9.09 23.68
CA PRO A 589 22.62 8.03 24.67
C PRO A 589 21.44 8.08 25.66
N LYS A 590 20.87 9.26 25.92
CA LYS A 590 19.70 9.45 26.78
C LYS A 590 18.43 8.88 26.18
N ASP A 591 18.36 8.71 24.87
CA ASP A 591 17.18 8.19 24.18
C ASP A 591 17.13 6.65 24.12
N GLU A 592 18.15 5.95 24.62
CA GLU A 592 18.33 4.50 24.44
C GLU A 592 17.80 3.61 25.57
N TYR A 593 17.09 4.20 26.54
CA TYR A 593 16.58 3.52 27.75
C TYR A 593 17.66 2.77 28.53
N ARG A 594 18.91 3.28 28.54
CA ARG A 594 20.03 2.67 29.27
C ARG A 594 19.73 2.48 30.75
N TRP A 595 18.92 3.36 31.35
CA TRP A 595 18.48 3.23 32.73
C TRP A 595 17.57 2.00 32.93
N LEU A 596 16.69 1.68 31.98
CA LEU A 596 15.81 0.51 32.04
C LEU A 596 16.62 -0.77 31.82
N GLN A 597 17.55 -0.76 30.86
CA GLN A 597 18.43 -1.90 30.56
C GLN A 597 19.30 -2.33 31.77
N LYS A 598 19.59 -1.41 32.69
CA LYS A 598 20.33 -1.70 33.93
C LYS A 598 19.50 -2.47 34.96
N ILE A 599 18.18 -2.32 34.95
CA ILE A 599 17.28 -2.88 35.98
C ILE A 599 16.36 -3.99 35.45
N LYS A 600 16.18 -4.07 34.13
CA LYS A 600 15.28 -5.03 33.46
C LYS A 600 15.91 -5.54 32.16
N ASN A 601 15.55 -6.77 31.80
CA ASN A 601 15.74 -7.25 30.43
C ASN A 601 14.63 -6.67 29.55
N ILE A 602 14.96 -5.71 28.68
CA ILE A 602 14.00 -5.03 27.81
C ILE A 602 13.28 -5.98 26.83
N HIS A 603 13.80 -7.16 26.56
CA HIS A 603 13.13 -8.15 25.70
C HIS A 603 12.20 -9.10 26.48
N ASN A 604 12.18 -9.00 27.82
CA ASN A 604 11.31 -9.80 28.69
C ASN A 604 10.50 -8.87 29.62
N PRO A 605 9.42 -8.26 29.11
CA PRO A 605 8.59 -7.36 29.91
C PRO A 605 7.80 -8.10 31.00
N ASP A 606 7.45 -7.40 32.08
CA ASP A 606 6.65 -7.97 33.17
C ASP A 606 5.20 -8.24 32.73
N ALA A 607 4.69 -7.45 31.77
CA ALA A 607 3.41 -7.68 31.11
C ALA A 607 3.41 -7.11 29.69
N LYS A 608 2.39 -7.48 28.90
CA LYS A 608 2.15 -6.91 27.56
C LYS A 608 0.71 -6.44 27.45
N ALA A 609 0.52 -5.27 26.86
CA ALA A 609 -0.79 -4.80 26.42
C ALA A 609 -0.94 -5.09 24.93
N GLY A 610 -1.87 -6.00 24.61
CA GLY A 610 -1.98 -6.57 23.27
C GLY A 610 -0.69 -7.28 22.89
N THR A 611 -0.16 -6.93 21.73
CA THR A 611 1.08 -7.52 21.17
C THR A 611 2.24 -6.53 21.13
N SER A 612 1.94 -5.23 21.09
CA SER A 612 2.87 -4.18 20.67
C SER A 612 3.26 -3.18 21.76
N ILE A 613 2.72 -3.28 22.98
CA ILE A 613 3.10 -2.43 24.11
C ILE A 613 3.69 -3.29 25.23
N PHE A 614 4.94 -3.03 25.60
CA PHE A 614 5.66 -3.72 26.67
C PHE A 614 5.55 -2.94 27.97
N ILE A 615 5.27 -3.65 29.07
CA ILE A 615 5.01 -3.04 30.38
C ILE A 615 6.04 -3.57 31.37
N TYR A 616 6.68 -2.65 32.09
CA TYR A 616 7.68 -2.97 33.11
C TYR A 616 7.28 -2.37 34.45
N LYS A 617 7.44 -3.17 35.50
CA LYS A 617 7.32 -2.77 36.90
C LYS A 617 8.69 -2.41 37.43
N LEU A 618 8.87 -1.15 37.83
CA LEU A 618 10.17 -0.56 38.16
C LEU A 618 10.57 -0.75 39.64
N LYS A 619 9.67 -1.29 40.48
CA LYS A 619 9.91 -1.63 41.89
C LYS A 619 9.32 -2.98 42.28
#